data_AF-A0A383TBI9-F1
#
_entry.id   AF-A0A383TBI9-F1
#
_cell.length_a   1.000
_cell.length_b   1.000
_cell.length_c   1.000
_cell.angle_alpha   90.00
_cell.angle_beta   90.00
_cell.angle_gamma   90.00
#
_symmetry.space_group_name_H-M   'P 1'
#
loop_
_entity.id
_entity.type
_entity.pdbx_description
1 polymer ?
#
loop_
_entity_poly.entity_id
_entity_poly.type
_entity_poly.pdbx_seq_one_letter_code
_entity_poly.pdbx_strand_id
1 'polypeptide(L)'
;MRKQTILLLSLLLLVVLGGFYTQPLLAKEEPLRVVFETTSGDEAALDGLIYYGTANSQWETTTLSFDRSGLRHSETKRNDVFFQDNAESAVLAWRADYRSFMRGKRSFSGNYAETEDHLYYAVEENQGFSLEIMDKASGSVSEMLLDYPEKTQKTYYSVSRTYFLDGKVIIEYSRYGNYSDYLGSDIAIYDPTSGSLEEHFVFEMPEGLSGYQSILSAILTQDDKKGIFLMVRTEETDLEATEYVPPVISTTFKCYDWDTKQWTDLRNVADFSNDALPYAIEDGIFYQLHQADGDWTLQSLDLMKDEVLDSIPLQGTSEWERSPDSDLQILVADNQAILTQTYLEPDRNAQLAAFDIATGEMLYSGEIASTFGTDKETDSLYFERIVYEP
;
A
#
# COMPACT_ATOMS: atom_id res chain seq x y z
N MET A 1 10.36 -5.36 -69.74
CA MET A 1 9.32 -5.75 -68.76
C MET A 1 9.91 -6.44 -67.53
N ARG A 2 10.45 -7.66 -67.60
CA ARG A 2 10.93 -8.41 -66.40
C ARG A 2 11.92 -7.66 -65.49
N LYS A 3 12.89 -6.92 -66.06
CA LYS A 3 13.87 -6.12 -65.29
C LYS A 3 13.26 -4.88 -64.61
N GLN A 4 12.29 -4.23 -65.26
CA GLN A 4 11.60 -3.05 -64.69
C GLN A 4 10.70 -3.44 -63.52
N THR A 5 10.03 -4.60 -63.61
CA THR A 5 9.21 -5.14 -62.53
C THR A 5 10.04 -5.50 -61.30
N ILE A 6 11.23 -6.10 -61.48
CA ILE A 6 12.14 -6.43 -60.37
C ILE A 6 12.67 -5.16 -59.69
N LEU A 7 13.02 -4.14 -60.46
CA LEU A 7 13.51 -2.86 -59.94
C LEU A 7 12.43 -2.13 -59.15
N LEU A 8 11.18 -2.16 -59.63
CA LEU A 8 10.04 -1.56 -58.94
C LEU A 8 9.71 -2.29 -57.63
N LEU A 9 9.75 -3.63 -57.64
CA LEU A 9 9.55 -4.44 -56.43
C LEU A 9 10.66 -4.24 -55.39
N SER A 10 11.91 -4.09 -55.85
CA SER A 10 13.05 -3.83 -54.96
C SER A 10 12.96 -2.44 -54.32
N LEU A 11 12.51 -1.44 -55.09
CA LEU A 11 12.26 -0.09 -54.58
C LEU A 11 11.10 -0.08 -53.58
N LEU A 12 10.01 -0.79 -53.88
CA LEU A 12 8.88 -0.95 -52.98
C LEU A 12 9.31 -1.61 -51.66
N LEU A 13 10.13 -2.66 -51.73
CA LEU A 13 10.66 -3.35 -50.56
C LEU A 13 11.54 -2.41 -49.71
N LEU A 14 12.39 -1.60 -50.35
CA LEU A 14 13.21 -0.60 -49.66
C LEU A 14 12.39 0.51 -49.00
N VAL A 15 11.29 0.94 -49.62
CA VAL A 15 10.37 1.93 -49.02
C VAL A 15 9.57 1.34 -47.88
N VAL A 16 9.12 0.08 -48.00
CA VAL A 16 8.39 -0.61 -46.93
C VAL A 16 9.30 -0.91 -45.75
N LEU A 17 10.49 -1.46 -45.99
CA LEU A 17 11.48 -1.70 -44.94
C LEU A 17 11.97 -0.37 -44.35
N GLY A 18 12.32 0.60 -45.21
CA GLY A 18 12.75 1.92 -44.78
C GLY A 18 11.70 2.60 -43.91
N GLY A 19 10.44 2.64 -44.36
CA GLY A 19 9.31 3.15 -43.60
C GLY A 19 9.11 2.42 -42.27
N PHE A 20 9.13 1.09 -42.28
CA PHE A 20 9.00 0.25 -41.07
C PHE A 20 10.12 0.49 -40.06
N TYR A 21 11.36 0.71 -40.50
CA TYR A 21 12.51 0.99 -39.62
C TYR A 21 12.62 2.47 -39.22
N THR A 22 12.06 3.41 -40.00
CA THR A 22 12.04 4.83 -39.65
C THR A 22 10.82 5.25 -38.85
N GLN A 23 9.72 4.50 -38.91
CA GLN A 23 8.51 4.77 -38.11
C GLN A 23 8.82 4.88 -36.62
N PRO A 24 9.57 3.96 -35.98
CA PRO A 24 9.95 4.08 -34.56
C PRO A 24 10.87 5.27 -34.27
N LEU A 25 11.66 5.72 -35.26
CA LEU A 25 12.58 6.86 -35.10
C LEU A 25 11.86 8.21 -35.21
N LEU A 26 10.76 8.27 -35.97
CA LEU A 26 9.92 9.47 -36.14
C LEU A 26 8.78 9.53 -35.13
N ALA A 27 8.29 8.37 -34.67
CA ALA A 27 7.38 8.23 -33.53
C ALA A 27 8.15 8.23 -32.21
N LYS A 28 9.09 9.17 -32.05
CA LYS A 28 9.75 9.40 -30.78
C LYS A 28 8.72 10.07 -29.87
N GLU A 29 7.85 9.25 -29.28
CA GLU A 29 7.04 9.65 -28.13
C GLU A 29 8.01 10.18 -27.08
N GLU A 30 7.78 11.40 -26.57
CA GLU A 30 8.56 11.85 -25.44
C GLU A 30 8.29 10.88 -24.29
N PRO A 31 9.33 10.25 -23.72
CA PRO A 31 9.11 9.26 -22.67
C PRO A 31 8.46 9.96 -21.49
N LEU A 32 7.56 9.25 -20.79
CA LEU A 32 7.07 9.69 -19.49
C LEU A 32 8.27 10.15 -18.64
N ARG A 33 8.17 11.36 -18.09
CA ARG A 33 9.11 11.85 -17.08
C ARG A 33 8.32 12.19 -15.84
N VAL A 34 8.87 11.79 -14.71
CA VAL A 34 8.40 12.18 -13.38
C VAL A 34 9.64 12.67 -12.64
N VAL A 35 9.55 13.85 -12.04
CA VAL A 35 10.65 14.53 -11.33
C VAL A 35 10.13 15.26 -10.10
N PHE A 36 10.98 15.41 -9.09
CA PHE A 36 10.74 16.35 -8.01
C PHE A 36 11.23 17.74 -8.44
N GLU A 37 10.39 18.74 -8.22
CA GLU A 37 10.72 20.14 -8.40
C GLU A 37 10.75 20.82 -7.04
N THR A 38 11.96 21.13 -6.58
CA THR A 38 12.19 21.76 -5.27
C THR A 38 11.83 23.25 -5.32
N THR A 39 10.95 23.67 -4.42
CA THR A 39 10.63 25.07 -4.17
C THR A 39 11.53 25.67 -3.08
N SER A 40 11.72 24.95 -1.98
CA SER A 40 12.60 25.36 -0.87
C SER A 40 12.97 24.18 0.05
N GLY A 41 13.98 24.37 0.89
CA GLY A 41 14.43 23.36 1.86
C GLY A 41 15.55 22.44 1.35
N ASP A 42 15.81 21.36 2.08
CA ASP A 42 16.87 20.39 1.77
C ASP A 42 16.29 19.12 1.13
N GLU A 43 16.73 18.79 -0.08
CA GLU A 43 16.32 17.56 -0.79
C GLU A 43 16.75 16.29 -0.05
N ALA A 44 17.75 16.36 0.84
CA ALA A 44 18.13 15.23 1.69
C ALA A 44 16.98 14.75 2.59
N ALA A 45 15.98 15.60 2.88
CA ALA A 45 14.78 15.18 3.60
C ALA A 45 13.92 14.15 2.83
N LEU A 46 14.15 13.99 1.52
CA LEU A 46 13.49 12.99 0.67
C LEU A 46 14.35 11.75 0.42
N ASP A 47 15.53 11.62 1.05
CA ASP A 47 16.29 10.38 0.98
C ASP A 47 15.43 9.22 1.53
N GLY A 48 15.44 8.08 0.85
CA GLY A 48 14.59 6.95 1.22
C GLY A 48 13.14 6.99 0.69
N LEU A 49 12.69 8.11 0.11
CA LEU A 49 11.34 8.22 -0.47
C LEU A 49 11.28 7.58 -1.86
N ILE A 50 10.43 6.55 -2.01
CA ILE A 50 10.25 5.81 -3.26
C ILE A 50 8.76 5.64 -3.55
N TYR A 51 8.38 6.00 -4.77
CA TYR A 51 7.05 5.82 -5.32
C TYR A 51 7.02 4.58 -6.20
N TYR A 52 5.98 3.78 -6.06
CA TYR A 52 5.63 2.67 -6.92
C TYR A 52 4.23 2.92 -7.45
N GLY A 53 4.10 2.90 -8.77
CA GLY A 53 2.84 3.27 -9.39
C GLY A 53 2.67 2.72 -10.79
N THR A 54 1.55 3.13 -11.34
CA THR A 54 1.05 2.66 -12.62
C THR A 54 0.56 3.86 -13.41
N ALA A 55 1.13 4.02 -14.61
CA ALA A 55 0.64 4.94 -15.62
C ALA A 55 -0.31 4.18 -16.55
N ASN A 56 -1.57 4.60 -16.62
CA ASN A 56 -2.57 3.98 -17.48
C ASN A 56 -2.85 4.82 -18.71
N SER A 57 -2.88 4.17 -19.85
CA SER A 57 -3.42 4.69 -21.10
C SER A 57 -4.62 3.87 -21.57
N GLN A 58 -5.38 4.40 -22.53
CA GLN A 58 -6.53 3.70 -23.13
C GLN A 58 -6.20 2.30 -23.66
N TRP A 59 -4.91 2.01 -23.92
CA TRP A 59 -4.48 0.76 -24.53
C TRP A 59 -3.46 -0.01 -23.69
N GLU A 60 -2.84 0.62 -22.69
CA GLU A 60 -1.64 0.08 -22.05
C GLU A 60 -1.51 0.50 -20.59
N THR A 61 -0.92 -0.39 -19.80
CA THR A 61 -0.59 -0.14 -18.41
C THR A 61 0.92 -0.27 -18.25
N THR A 62 1.56 0.78 -17.74
CA THR A 62 2.99 0.80 -17.46
C THR A 62 3.22 0.92 -15.97
N THR A 63 3.80 -0.12 -15.36
CA THR A 63 4.26 -0.02 -13.97
C THR A 63 5.59 0.72 -13.94
N LEU A 64 5.81 1.51 -12.89
CA LEU A 64 7.00 2.33 -12.72
C LEU A 64 7.37 2.49 -11.25
N SER A 65 8.63 2.83 -11.03
CA SER A 65 9.08 3.38 -9.76
C SER A 65 9.90 4.65 -9.98
N PHE A 66 9.85 5.50 -8.97
CA PHE A 66 10.37 6.86 -9.02
C PHE A 66 10.89 7.26 -7.64
N ASP A 67 12.06 7.89 -7.63
CA ASP A 67 12.65 8.50 -6.44
C ASP A 67 13.25 9.86 -6.83
N ARG A 68 14.00 10.50 -5.93
CA ARG A 68 14.62 11.80 -6.20
C ARG A 68 15.54 11.84 -7.43
N SER A 69 16.04 10.70 -7.89
CA SER A 69 16.89 10.61 -9.09
C SER A 69 16.10 10.58 -10.39
N GLY A 70 14.76 10.51 -10.32
CA GLY A 70 13.89 10.34 -11.46
C GLY A 70 13.34 8.91 -11.57
N LEU A 71 12.74 8.61 -12.73
CA LEU A 71 12.24 7.28 -13.03
C LEU A 71 13.37 6.25 -13.06
N ARG A 72 13.19 5.14 -12.36
CA ARG A 72 14.15 4.04 -12.34
C ARG A 72 14.07 3.23 -13.62
N HIS A 73 15.13 3.31 -14.44
CA HIS A 73 15.19 2.76 -15.80
C HIS A 73 14.93 1.25 -15.91
N SER A 74 15.17 0.47 -14.85
CA SER A 74 14.98 -0.99 -14.84
C SER A 74 13.55 -1.46 -14.53
N GLU A 75 12.66 -0.55 -14.11
CA GLU A 75 11.36 -0.92 -13.54
C GLU A 75 10.17 -0.42 -14.36
N THR A 76 10.40 0.31 -15.45
CA THR A 76 9.37 0.63 -16.44
C THR A 76 9.06 -0.62 -17.27
N LYS A 77 8.03 -1.37 -16.87
CA LYS A 77 7.55 -2.54 -17.62
C LYS A 77 6.23 -2.21 -18.30
N ARG A 78 6.23 -2.29 -19.63
CA ARG A 78 5.01 -2.29 -20.44
C ARG A 78 4.38 -3.67 -20.28
N ASN A 79 3.33 -3.77 -19.48
CA ASN A 79 2.64 -5.03 -19.27
C ASN A 79 1.56 -5.17 -20.36
N ASP A 80 1.61 -6.27 -21.13
CA ASP A 80 0.38 -6.77 -21.76
C ASP A 80 -0.61 -7.04 -20.63
N VAL A 81 -1.87 -6.61 -20.80
CA VAL A 81 -2.99 -6.59 -19.83
C VAL A 81 -3.20 -7.90 -19.02
N PHE A 82 -2.52 -8.99 -19.40
CA PHE A 82 -2.61 -10.32 -18.78
C PHE A 82 -1.63 -10.59 -17.62
N PHE A 83 -0.61 -9.75 -17.39
CA PHE A 83 0.36 -9.97 -16.31
C PHE A 83 0.68 -8.67 -15.56
N GLN A 84 -0.29 -8.18 -14.78
CA GLN A 84 -0.02 -7.17 -13.75
C GLN A 84 0.70 -7.87 -12.59
N ASP A 85 2.05 -7.84 -12.59
CA ASP A 85 2.84 -8.27 -11.44
C ASP A 85 3.00 -7.07 -10.50
N ASN A 86 1.92 -6.74 -9.77
CA ASN A 86 1.90 -5.71 -8.74
C ASN A 86 2.58 -6.23 -7.46
N ALA A 87 3.77 -6.82 -7.61
CA ALA A 87 4.54 -7.29 -6.48
C ALA A 87 5.09 -6.11 -5.72
N GLU A 88 4.69 -6.04 -4.46
CA GLU A 88 5.19 -5.06 -3.50
C GLU A 88 6.73 -5.12 -3.37
N SER A 89 7.38 -3.98 -3.09
CA SER A 89 8.85 -3.86 -3.15
C SER A 89 9.59 -4.89 -2.28
N ALA A 90 9.06 -5.18 -1.09
CA ALA A 90 9.58 -6.25 -0.22
C ALA A 90 9.50 -7.63 -0.90
N VAL A 91 8.39 -7.94 -1.59
CA VAL A 91 8.21 -9.19 -2.33
C VAL A 91 9.17 -9.29 -3.51
N LEU A 92 9.45 -8.18 -4.19
CA LEU A 92 10.46 -8.12 -5.25
C LEU A 92 11.87 -8.35 -4.71
N ALA A 93 12.22 -7.75 -3.57
CA ALA A 93 13.49 -7.99 -2.87
C ALA A 93 13.63 -9.48 -2.48
N TRP A 94 12.61 -10.05 -1.82
CA TRP A 94 12.60 -11.47 -1.48
C TRP A 94 12.66 -12.38 -2.71
N ARG A 95 12.07 -11.99 -3.85
CA ARG A 95 12.19 -12.74 -5.11
C ARG A 95 13.61 -12.74 -5.65
N ALA A 96 14.37 -11.67 -5.44
CA ALA A 96 15.77 -11.59 -5.80
C ALA A 96 16.64 -12.45 -4.86
N ASP A 97 16.45 -12.30 -3.55
CA ASP A 97 17.30 -12.89 -2.53
C ASP A 97 16.97 -14.37 -2.26
N TYR A 98 15.68 -14.73 -2.31
CA TYR A 98 15.13 -16.04 -1.90
C TYR A 98 14.33 -16.72 -3.01
N ARG A 99 14.88 -16.70 -4.22
CA ARG A 99 14.21 -17.10 -5.46
C ARG A 99 13.54 -18.48 -5.43
N SER A 100 14.15 -19.46 -4.75
CA SER A 100 13.60 -20.82 -4.62
C SER A 100 12.33 -20.86 -3.77
N PHE A 101 12.32 -20.11 -2.66
CA PHE A 101 11.18 -20.02 -1.75
C PHE A 101 10.02 -19.24 -2.38
N MET A 102 10.33 -18.11 -3.03
CA MET A 102 9.32 -17.23 -3.65
C MET A 102 8.65 -17.81 -4.89
N ARG A 103 9.21 -18.88 -5.49
CA ARG A 103 8.68 -19.45 -6.72
C ARG A 103 7.29 -20.06 -6.50
N GLY A 104 6.29 -19.51 -7.21
CA GLY A 104 4.91 -19.97 -7.16
C GLY A 104 4.08 -19.31 -6.06
N LYS A 105 4.66 -18.42 -5.25
CA LYS A 105 3.97 -17.66 -4.22
C LYS A 105 3.37 -16.38 -4.79
N ARG A 106 2.29 -15.90 -4.14
CA ARG A 106 1.57 -14.67 -4.51
C ARG A 106 2.46 -13.43 -4.40
N SER A 107 2.14 -12.42 -5.20
CA SER A 107 2.83 -11.12 -5.23
C SER A 107 2.42 -10.17 -4.08
N PHE A 108 1.43 -10.54 -3.27
CA PHE A 108 0.84 -9.72 -2.21
C PHE A 108 1.66 -9.82 -0.91
N SER A 109 2.15 -8.70 -0.37
CA SER A 109 3.05 -8.73 0.80
C SER A 109 2.32 -9.15 2.07
N GLY A 110 1.00 -8.93 2.15
CA GLY A 110 0.17 -9.37 3.28
C GLY A 110 0.21 -10.88 3.53
N ASN A 111 0.63 -11.69 2.55
CA ASN A 111 0.86 -13.12 2.77
C ASN A 111 2.17 -13.44 3.48
N TYR A 112 3.02 -12.46 3.79
CA TYR A 112 4.36 -12.68 4.32
C TYR A 112 4.59 -11.94 5.64
N ALA A 113 5.43 -12.53 6.49
CA ALA A 113 6.01 -11.85 7.64
C ALA A 113 7.51 -12.14 7.66
N GLU A 114 8.33 -11.13 7.94
CA GLU A 114 9.78 -11.26 7.95
C GLU A 114 10.34 -11.01 9.36
N THR A 115 11.29 -11.82 9.78
CA THR A 115 12.13 -11.60 10.97
C THR A 115 13.59 -11.58 10.58
N GLU A 116 14.51 -11.33 11.52
CA GLU A 116 15.95 -11.39 11.23
C GLU A 116 16.36 -12.74 10.61
N ASP A 117 15.84 -13.84 11.16
CA ASP A 117 16.27 -15.20 10.81
C ASP A 117 15.34 -15.90 9.81
N HIS A 118 14.07 -15.49 9.69
CA HIS A 118 13.06 -16.24 8.94
C HIS A 118 12.20 -15.37 8.02
N LEU A 119 11.66 -16.00 6.98
CA LEU A 119 10.57 -15.47 6.16
C LEU A 119 9.40 -16.45 6.21
N TYR A 120 8.24 -15.95 6.66
CA TYR A 120 6.99 -16.70 6.78
C TYR A 120 6.11 -16.39 5.58
N TYR A 121 5.37 -17.39 5.09
CA TYR A 121 4.37 -17.24 4.05
C TYR A 121 3.09 -17.97 4.45
N ALA A 122 1.97 -17.26 4.55
CA ALA A 122 0.68 -17.81 4.89
C ALA A 122 -0.37 -17.53 3.82
N VAL A 123 -1.10 -18.57 3.42
CA VAL A 123 -2.24 -18.49 2.49
C VAL A 123 -3.36 -19.41 2.92
N GLU A 124 -4.59 -19.03 2.56
CA GLU A 124 -5.76 -19.88 2.70
C GLU A 124 -5.67 -21.14 1.83
N GLU A 125 -6.10 -22.27 2.38
CA GLU A 125 -6.27 -23.56 1.70
C GLU A 125 -7.64 -24.18 2.07
N ASN A 126 -8.05 -25.23 1.37
CA ASN A 126 -9.37 -25.85 1.61
C ASN A 126 -9.59 -26.36 3.05
N GLN A 127 -8.52 -26.69 3.77
CA GLN A 127 -8.57 -27.33 5.09
C GLN A 127 -8.05 -26.47 6.23
N GLY A 128 -7.36 -25.37 5.94
CA GLY A 128 -6.69 -24.53 6.92
C GLY A 128 -5.86 -23.45 6.22
N PHE A 129 -4.93 -22.84 6.95
CA PHE A 129 -3.90 -21.98 6.36
C PHE A 129 -2.64 -22.79 6.09
N SER A 130 -2.11 -22.76 4.86
CA SER A 130 -0.76 -23.27 4.62
C SER A 130 0.24 -22.23 5.13
N LEU A 131 1.12 -22.65 6.03
CA LEU A 131 2.23 -21.87 6.56
C LEU A 131 3.54 -22.49 6.07
N GLU A 132 4.27 -21.74 5.25
CA GLU A 132 5.67 -22.06 4.92
C GLU A 132 6.62 -21.13 5.67
N ILE A 133 7.71 -21.68 6.17
CA ILE A 133 8.73 -20.96 6.95
C ILE A 133 10.09 -21.25 6.32
N MET A 134 10.78 -20.20 5.90
CA MET A 134 12.14 -20.29 5.39
C MET A 134 13.12 -19.76 6.43
N ASP A 135 14.12 -20.57 6.77
CA ASP A 135 15.31 -20.13 7.49
C ASP A 135 16.26 -19.43 6.50
N LYS A 136 16.56 -18.15 6.74
CA LYS A 136 17.34 -17.31 5.82
C LYS A 136 18.81 -17.70 5.75
N ALA A 137 19.37 -18.24 6.83
CA ALA A 137 20.78 -18.61 6.90
C ALA A 137 21.10 -19.88 6.10
N SER A 138 20.20 -20.86 6.15
CA SER A 138 20.33 -22.18 5.52
C SER A 138 19.58 -22.28 4.19
N GLY A 139 18.57 -21.44 3.97
CA GLY A 139 17.61 -21.56 2.87
C GLY A 139 16.69 -22.77 3.00
N SER A 140 16.65 -23.42 4.17
CA SER A 140 15.78 -24.56 4.42
C SER A 140 14.34 -24.09 4.63
N VAL A 141 13.38 -24.90 4.18
CA VAL A 141 11.96 -24.57 4.22
C VAL A 141 11.22 -25.68 4.97
N SER A 142 10.39 -25.30 5.92
CA SER A 142 9.39 -26.16 6.55
C SER A 142 7.99 -25.70 6.16
N GLU A 143 7.07 -26.64 6.04
CA GLU A 143 5.67 -26.38 5.68
C GLU A 143 4.75 -27.08 6.70
N MET A 144 3.66 -26.41 7.05
CA MET A 144 2.65 -26.90 7.97
C MET A 144 1.26 -26.41 7.55
N LEU A 145 0.25 -27.23 7.76
CA LEU A 145 -1.16 -26.82 7.65
C LEU A 145 -1.68 -26.45 9.04
N LEU A 146 -2.09 -25.19 9.21
CA LEU A 146 -2.74 -24.68 10.41
C LEU A 146 -4.25 -24.83 10.28
N ASP A 147 -4.90 -25.49 11.24
CA ASP A 147 -6.35 -25.67 11.20
C ASP A 147 -7.07 -24.30 11.31
N TYR A 148 -8.14 -24.12 10.53
CA TYR A 148 -9.03 -22.98 10.75
C TYR A 148 -9.61 -23.01 12.17
N PRO A 149 -9.68 -21.87 12.88
CA PRO A 149 -10.23 -21.85 14.24
C PRO A 149 -11.67 -22.36 14.29
N GLU A 150 -12.49 -21.91 13.34
CA GLU A 150 -13.85 -22.41 13.12
C GLU A 150 -14.09 -22.66 11.63
N LYS A 151 -14.41 -23.91 11.28
CA LYS A 151 -14.75 -24.28 9.91
C LYS A 151 -16.26 -24.43 9.74
N THR A 152 -16.87 -23.44 9.12
CA THR A 152 -18.27 -23.49 8.71
C THR A 152 -18.39 -24.04 7.28
N GLN A 153 -19.40 -24.90 7.05
CA GLN A 153 -19.65 -25.39 5.69
C GLN A 153 -20.01 -24.20 4.79
N LYS A 154 -19.34 -24.11 3.63
CA LYS A 154 -19.55 -23.08 2.59
C LYS A 154 -19.02 -21.68 2.93
N THR A 155 -18.02 -21.59 3.81
CA THR A 155 -17.27 -20.35 4.03
C THR A 155 -15.97 -20.38 3.25
N TYR A 156 -15.69 -19.28 2.55
CA TYR A 156 -14.41 -18.99 1.92
C TYR A 156 -13.62 -18.06 2.84
N TYR A 157 -12.31 -18.25 2.88
CA TYR A 157 -11.40 -17.45 3.68
C TYR A 157 -10.45 -16.73 2.74
N SER A 158 -9.98 -15.55 3.11
CA SER A 158 -8.95 -14.83 2.36
C SER A 158 -8.01 -14.19 3.35
N VAL A 159 -6.72 -14.57 3.31
CA VAL A 159 -5.70 -13.93 4.15
C VAL A 159 -5.50 -12.49 3.70
N SER A 160 -5.67 -11.54 4.63
CA SER A 160 -5.41 -10.12 4.39
C SER A 160 -3.98 -9.76 4.81
N ARG A 161 -3.55 -10.21 5.98
CA ARG A 161 -2.20 -9.93 6.51
C ARG A 161 -1.65 -11.05 7.37
N THR A 162 -0.32 -11.13 7.40
CA THR A 162 0.45 -12.06 8.22
C THR A 162 1.48 -11.26 9.00
N TYR A 163 1.55 -11.48 10.30
CA TYR A 163 2.54 -10.86 11.17
C TYR A 163 3.32 -11.91 11.95
N PHE A 164 4.45 -11.49 12.48
CA PHE A 164 5.19 -12.24 13.48
C PHE A 164 5.43 -11.37 14.71
N LEU A 165 5.06 -11.89 15.87
CA LEU A 165 5.31 -11.23 17.15
C LEU A 165 5.63 -12.28 18.21
N ASP A 166 6.77 -12.10 18.88
CA ASP A 166 7.16 -12.88 20.07
C ASP A 166 7.10 -14.41 19.89
N GLY A 167 7.58 -14.89 18.74
CA GLY A 167 7.59 -16.34 18.45
C GLY A 167 6.28 -16.87 17.86
N LYS A 168 5.27 -16.03 17.64
CA LYS A 168 3.96 -16.41 17.11
C LYS A 168 3.70 -15.83 15.75
N VAL A 169 2.99 -16.59 14.92
CA VAL A 169 2.46 -16.13 13.64
C VAL A 169 1.02 -15.70 13.86
N ILE A 170 0.71 -14.49 13.40
CA ILE A 170 -0.62 -13.89 13.48
C ILE A 170 -1.16 -13.81 12.06
N ILE A 171 -2.33 -14.38 11.82
CA ILE A 171 -3.00 -14.36 10.51
C ILE A 171 -4.28 -13.57 10.66
N GLU A 172 -4.38 -12.47 9.93
CA GLU A 172 -5.61 -11.72 9.72
C GLU A 172 -6.27 -12.21 8.42
N TYR A 173 -7.56 -12.49 8.49
CA TYR A 173 -8.30 -13.02 7.34
C TYR A 173 -9.76 -12.61 7.35
N SER A 174 -10.34 -12.53 6.15
CA SER A 174 -11.77 -12.27 5.94
C SER A 174 -12.53 -13.56 5.69
N ARG A 175 -13.77 -13.63 6.17
CA ARG A 175 -14.73 -14.73 5.97
C ARG A 175 -15.80 -14.30 4.98
N TYR A 176 -16.08 -15.16 4.00
CA TYR A 176 -17.11 -14.95 3.00
C TYR A 176 -18.07 -16.13 2.94
N GLY A 177 -19.36 -15.85 2.79
CA GLY A 177 -20.41 -16.84 2.60
C GLY A 177 -20.51 -17.35 1.17
N ASN A 178 -21.68 -17.87 0.80
CA ASN A 178 -21.95 -18.22 -0.59
C ASN A 178 -22.02 -16.93 -1.44
N TYR A 179 -21.53 -16.97 -2.68
CA TYR A 179 -21.58 -15.83 -3.61
C TYR A 179 -20.81 -14.56 -3.17
N SER A 180 -19.82 -14.70 -2.29
CA SER A 180 -18.95 -13.60 -1.83
C SER A 180 -19.60 -12.64 -0.83
N ASP A 181 -20.66 -13.06 -0.14
CA ASP A 181 -21.26 -12.31 0.96
C ASP A 181 -20.21 -12.13 2.08
N TYR A 182 -19.77 -10.91 2.38
CA TYR A 182 -18.84 -10.65 3.46
C TYR A 182 -19.49 -10.96 4.81
N LEU A 183 -18.89 -11.85 5.60
CA LEU A 183 -19.41 -12.26 6.91
C LEU A 183 -18.73 -11.52 8.07
N GLY A 184 -17.47 -11.12 7.88
CA GLY A 184 -16.64 -10.50 8.89
C GLY A 184 -15.17 -10.82 8.67
N SER A 185 -14.34 -10.40 9.61
CA SER A 185 -12.91 -10.66 9.62
C SER A 185 -12.47 -11.18 10.97
N ASP A 186 -11.34 -11.88 10.98
CA ASP A 186 -10.84 -12.59 12.15
C ASP A 186 -9.33 -12.39 12.25
N ILE A 187 -8.81 -12.58 13.47
CA ILE A 187 -7.38 -12.69 13.75
C ILE A 187 -7.14 -13.98 14.51
N ALA A 188 -6.22 -14.79 14.00
CA ALA A 188 -5.80 -16.04 14.65
C ALA A 188 -4.30 -16.02 14.94
N ILE A 189 -3.92 -16.45 16.14
CA ILE A 189 -2.53 -16.50 16.62
C ILE A 189 -2.14 -17.96 16.78
N TYR A 190 -1.07 -18.36 16.10
CA TYR A 190 -0.56 -19.73 16.09
C TYR A 190 0.88 -19.81 16.59
N ASP A 191 1.19 -20.93 17.23
CA ASP A 191 2.58 -21.36 17.39
C ASP A 191 3.08 -21.96 16.06
N PRO A 192 4.11 -21.36 15.42
CA PRO A 192 4.57 -21.81 14.11
C PRO A 192 5.37 -23.13 14.16
N THR A 193 5.75 -23.62 15.35
CA THR A 193 6.51 -24.87 15.53
C THR A 193 5.58 -26.05 15.73
N SER A 194 4.53 -25.90 16.54
CA SER A 194 3.57 -26.97 16.84
C SER A 194 2.33 -26.93 15.93
N GLY A 195 2.01 -25.77 15.36
CA GLY A 195 0.76 -25.52 14.63
C GLY A 195 -0.45 -25.29 15.51
N SER A 196 -0.27 -25.20 16.83
CA SER A 196 -1.38 -25.02 17.75
C SER A 196 -1.92 -23.60 17.69
N LEU A 197 -3.25 -23.48 17.56
CA LEU A 197 -3.98 -22.23 17.78
C LEU A 197 -3.86 -21.83 19.25
N GLU A 198 -3.43 -20.61 19.51
CA GLU A 198 -3.33 -20.04 20.85
C GLU A 198 -4.50 -19.09 21.15
N GLU A 199 -4.81 -18.20 20.22
CA GLU A 199 -5.88 -17.21 20.36
C GLU A 199 -6.62 -17.03 19.04
N HIS A 200 -7.91 -16.74 19.11
CA HIS A 200 -8.76 -16.43 17.96
C HIS A 200 -9.75 -15.34 18.34
N PHE A 201 -9.80 -14.30 17.51
CA PHE A 201 -10.68 -13.15 17.66
C PHE A 201 -11.55 -13.02 16.42
N VAL A 202 -12.85 -12.79 16.66
CA VAL A 202 -13.87 -12.71 15.61
C VAL A 202 -14.45 -11.31 15.60
N PHE A 203 -14.46 -10.68 14.43
CA PHE A 203 -15.09 -9.39 14.16
C PHE A 203 -16.25 -9.63 13.21
N GLU A 204 -17.45 -9.79 13.78
CA GLU A 204 -18.66 -10.06 13.02
C GLU A 204 -19.20 -8.78 12.35
N MET A 205 -19.72 -8.94 11.14
CA MET A 205 -20.50 -7.90 10.49
C MET A 205 -21.82 -7.69 11.24
N PRO A 206 -22.25 -6.43 11.51
CA PRO A 206 -23.51 -6.18 12.20
C PRO A 206 -24.72 -6.79 11.47
N GLU A 207 -25.62 -7.45 12.23
CA GLU A 207 -26.82 -8.05 11.65
C GLU A 207 -27.69 -7.01 10.92
N GLY A 208 -28.10 -7.35 9.69
CA GLY A 208 -28.99 -6.51 8.88
C GLY A 208 -28.31 -5.38 8.12
N LEU A 209 -26.97 -5.28 8.17
CA LEU A 209 -26.18 -4.32 7.41
C LEU A 209 -25.62 -4.98 6.13
N SER A 210 -25.86 -4.36 4.97
CA SER A 210 -25.20 -4.74 3.72
C SER A 210 -23.95 -3.89 3.57
N GLY A 211 -22.78 -4.52 3.54
CA GLY A 211 -21.52 -3.80 3.72
C GLY A 211 -20.30 -4.69 3.73
N TYR A 212 -19.17 -4.07 4.03
CA TYR A 212 -17.96 -4.77 4.44
C TYR A 212 -17.33 -4.05 5.63
N GLN A 213 -16.42 -4.75 6.32
CA GLN A 213 -15.52 -4.14 7.28
C GLN A 213 -14.12 -4.06 6.68
N SER A 214 -13.55 -2.87 6.71
CA SER A 214 -12.13 -2.65 6.47
C SER A 214 -11.42 -2.71 7.82
N ILE A 215 -10.45 -3.62 7.93
CA ILE A 215 -9.59 -3.72 9.10
C ILE A 215 -8.21 -3.24 8.71
N LEU A 216 -7.72 -2.24 9.42
CA LEU A 216 -6.31 -1.89 9.44
C LEU A 216 -5.72 -2.36 10.76
N SER A 217 -4.62 -3.09 10.67
CA SER A 217 -3.91 -3.63 11.83
C SER A 217 -2.44 -3.19 11.84
N ALA A 218 -1.88 -3.05 13.03
CA ALA A 218 -0.46 -2.77 13.23
C ALA A 218 0.07 -3.49 14.48
N ILE A 219 1.30 -3.99 14.40
CA ILE A 219 2.01 -4.50 15.57
C ILE A 219 2.58 -3.31 16.33
N LEU A 220 2.33 -3.27 17.65
CA LEU A 220 2.81 -2.24 18.54
C LEU A 220 3.93 -2.80 19.41
N THR A 221 5.06 -2.11 19.47
CA THR A 221 6.15 -2.40 20.40
C THR A 221 6.66 -1.10 21.00
N GLN A 222 6.37 -0.85 22.28
CA GLN A 222 6.72 0.40 22.96
C GLN A 222 6.93 0.16 24.46
N ASP A 223 8.00 0.72 25.04
CA ASP A 223 8.31 0.64 26.48
C ASP A 223 8.24 -0.81 27.05
N ASP A 224 8.85 -1.77 26.33
CA ASP A 224 8.80 -3.23 26.58
C ASP A 224 7.43 -3.89 26.46
N LYS A 225 6.36 -3.13 26.20
CA LYS A 225 5.03 -3.66 25.94
C LYS A 225 4.86 -4.01 24.48
N LYS A 226 4.05 -5.04 24.23
CA LYS A 226 3.68 -5.49 22.90
C LYS A 226 2.17 -5.47 22.77
N GLY A 227 1.68 -5.21 21.56
CA GLY A 227 0.25 -5.25 21.29
C GLY A 227 -0.09 -5.32 19.82
N ILE A 228 -1.38 -5.42 19.55
CA ILE A 228 -1.94 -5.34 18.19
C ILE A 228 -2.96 -4.21 18.20
N PHE A 229 -2.71 -3.18 17.40
CA PHE A 229 -3.69 -2.16 17.09
C PHE A 229 -4.65 -2.67 16.01
N LEU A 230 -5.92 -2.33 16.13
CA LEU A 230 -6.91 -2.44 15.07
C LEU A 230 -7.72 -1.15 14.93
N MET A 231 -7.83 -0.68 13.70
CA MET A 231 -8.89 0.23 13.27
C MET A 231 -9.90 -0.58 12.46
N VAL A 232 -11.12 -0.71 12.98
CA VAL A 232 -12.22 -1.41 12.31
C VAL A 232 -13.20 -0.36 11.78
N ARG A 233 -13.27 -0.26 10.46
CA ARG A 233 -14.21 0.58 9.72
C ARG A 233 -15.34 -0.27 9.18
N THR A 234 -16.59 0.13 9.40
CA THR A 234 -17.77 -0.52 8.81
C THR A 234 -18.36 0.37 7.74
N GLU A 235 -18.48 -0.15 6.53
CA GLU A 235 -18.90 0.60 5.35
C GLU A 235 -20.20 0.01 4.79
N GLU A 236 -21.18 0.87 4.49
CA GLU A 236 -22.43 0.44 3.87
C GLU A 236 -22.25 0.32 2.36
N THR A 237 -22.52 -0.85 1.78
CA THR A 237 -22.69 -0.94 0.33
C THR A 237 -24.17 -0.81 0.03
N ASP A 238 -24.56 0.35 -0.48
CA ASP A 238 -25.84 0.52 -1.16
C ASP A 238 -25.68 0.04 -2.60
N LEU A 239 -26.31 -1.09 -2.92
CA LEU A 239 -26.33 -1.65 -4.28
C LEU A 239 -27.03 -0.72 -5.30
N GLU A 240 -27.77 0.30 -4.85
CA GLU A 240 -28.40 1.33 -5.68
C GLU A 240 -27.64 2.67 -5.67
N ALA A 241 -26.53 2.79 -4.92
CA ALA A 241 -25.78 4.05 -4.86
C ALA A 241 -25.16 4.41 -6.22
N THR A 242 -25.37 5.66 -6.64
CA THR A 242 -24.68 6.27 -7.77
C THR A 242 -23.30 6.81 -7.42
N GLU A 243 -22.95 6.85 -6.13
CA GLU A 243 -21.66 7.30 -5.61
C GLU A 243 -20.71 6.10 -5.49
N TYR A 244 -19.46 6.30 -5.93
CA TYR A 244 -18.44 5.24 -6.03
C TYR A 244 -17.81 4.89 -4.67
N VAL A 245 -18.03 5.71 -3.63
CA VAL A 245 -17.42 5.57 -2.31
C VAL A 245 -18.50 5.16 -1.29
N PRO A 246 -18.43 3.95 -0.71
CA PRO A 246 -19.33 3.52 0.36
C PRO A 246 -19.25 4.47 1.57
N PRO A 247 -20.40 4.91 2.14
CA PRO A 247 -20.36 5.70 3.38
C PRO A 247 -19.84 4.85 4.54
N VAL A 248 -18.87 5.39 5.29
CA VAL A 248 -18.42 4.80 6.55
C VAL A 248 -19.47 5.08 7.64
N ILE A 249 -20.02 4.01 8.23
CA ILE A 249 -21.05 4.11 9.28
C ILE A 249 -20.41 4.15 10.66
N SER A 250 -19.29 3.45 10.85
CA SER A 250 -18.60 3.42 12.13
C SER A 250 -17.12 3.15 11.96
N THR A 251 -16.34 3.80 12.83
CA THR A 251 -14.90 3.57 12.96
C THR A 251 -14.60 3.36 14.43
N THR A 252 -13.94 2.25 14.74
CA THR A 252 -13.57 1.88 16.11
C THR A 252 -12.10 1.49 16.18
N PHE A 253 -11.45 1.93 17.25
CA PHE A 253 -10.03 1.70 17.48
C PHE A 253 -9.90 0.78 18.70
N LYS A 254 -9.12 -0.28 18.56
CA LYS A 254 -8.92 -1.30 19.59
C LYS A 254 -7.44 -1.60 19.73
N CYS A 255 -7.01 -1.90 20.94
CA CYS A 255 -5.67 -2.39 21.21
C CYS A 255 -5.75 -3.71 21.97
N TYR A 256 -5.04 -4.72 21.48
CA TYR A 256 -4.83 -5.98 22.16
C TYR A 256 -3.51 -5.91 22.91
N ASP A 257 -3.56 -6.05 24.23
CA ASP A 257 -2.36 -6.13 25.06
C ASP A 257 -1.82 -7.56 25.04
N TRP A 258 -0.57 -7.72 24.59
CA TRP A 258 0.03 -9.03 24.33
C TRP A 258 0.26 -9.85 25.60
N ASP A 259 0.50 -9.21 26.74
CA ASP A 259 0.83 -9.90 28.00
C ASP A 259 -0.43 -10.31 28.76
N THR A 260 -1.41 -9.42 28.82
CA THR A 260 -2.69 -9.64 29.52
C THR A 260 -3.71 -10.37 28.66
N LYS A 261 -3.50 -10.42 27.34
CA LYS A 261 -4.38 -11.06 26.37
C LYS A 261 -5.79 -10.44 26.35
N GLN A 262 -5.88 -9.12 26.56
CA GLN A 262 -7.15 -8.40 26.62
C GLN A 262 -7.24 -7.33 25.54
N TRP A 263 -8.43 -7.20 24.95
CA TRP A 263 -8.78 -6.08 24.08
C TRP A 263 -9.26 -4.89 24.91
N THR A 264 -8.80 -3.70 24.54
CA THR A 264 -9.26 -2.43 25.08
C THR A 264 -9.74 -1.55 23.94
N ASP A 265 -10.96 -1.04 24.04
CA ASP A 265 -11.45 0.01 23.13
C ASP A 265 -10.76 1.33 23.49
N LEU A 266 -10.12 1.96 22.51
CA LEU A 266 -9.47 3.26 22.68
C LEU A 266 -10.55 4.35 22.74
N ARG A 267 -10.49 5.21 23.75
CA ARG A 267 -11.55 6.18 24.08
C ARG A 267 -11.28 7.55 23.50
N ASN A 268 -10.01 7.91 23.29
CA ASN A 268 -9.62 9.23 22.83
C ASN A 268 -9.65 9.39 21.31
N VAL A 269 -10.35 8.50 20.61
CA VAL A 269 -10.37 8.40 19.14
C VAL A 269 -11.48 9.22 18.48
N ALA A 270 -12.34 9.85 19.28
CA ALA A 270 -13.42 10.70 18.75
C ALA A 270 -12.87 11.84 17.88
N ASP A 271 -11.69 12.37 18.23
CA ASP A 271 -11.02 13.42 17.46
C ASP A 271 -10.38 12.88 16.17
N PHE A 272 -10.09 11.57 16.08
CA PHE A 272 -9.38 10.93 14.97
C PHE A 272 -10.30 10.22 13.96
N SER A 273 -11.61 10.38 14.13
CA SER A 273 -12.64 9.60 13.42
C SER A 273 -13.11 10.22 12.09
N ASN A 274 -12.44 11.28 11.60
CA ASN A 274 -12.75 11.81 10.28
C ASN A 274 -12.07 10.95 9.20
N ASP A 275 -12.83 9.98 8.70
CA ASP A 275 -12.28 8.93 7.84
C ASP A 275 -11.77 9.40 6.47
N ALA A 276 -12.13 10.62 6.07
CA ALA A 276 -11.65 11.26 4.85
C ALA A 276 -10.23 11.85 5.00
N LEU A 277 -9.67 11.89 6.21
CA LEU A 277 -8.38 12.52 6.45
C LEU A 277 -7.22 11.50 6.42
N PRO A 278 -6.09 11.85 5.80
CA PRO A 278 -4.91 10.98 5.74
C PRO A 278 -4.35 10.68 7.12
N TYR A 279 -3.84 9.46 7.30
CA TYR A 279 -3.20 9.01 8.53
C TYR A 279 -1.98 8.12 8.27
N ALA A 280 -1.11 8.02 9.27
CA ALA A 280 0.02 7.10 9.33
C ALA A 280 0.11 6.47 10.73
N ILE A 281 0.77 5.32 10.82
CA ILE A 281 1.11 4.69 12.10
C ILE A 281 2.59 4.40 12.08
N GLU A 282 3.32 4.93 13.06
CA GLU A 282 4.75 4.69 13.22
C GLU A 282 5.07 4.61 14.72
N ASP A 283 5.88 3.63 15.12
CA ASP A 283 6.30 3.40 16.51
C ASP A 283 5.15 3.37 17.54
N GLY A 284 4.00 2.86 17.12
CA GLY A 284 2.80 2.79 17.95
C GLY A 284 2.10 4.13 18.21
N ILE A 285 2.46 5.17 17.47
CA ILE A 285 1.76 6.45 17.42
C ILE A 285 0.92 6.51 16.15
N PHE A 286 -0.36 6.85 16.31
CA PHE A 286 -1.27 7.14 15.20
C PHE A 286 -1.24 8.65 14.91
N TYR A 287 -0.86 9.00 13.70
CA TYR A 287 -0.79 10.37 13.21
C TYR A 287 -1.92 10.61 12.23
N GLN A 288 -2.74 11.64 12.44
CA GLN A 288 -3.76 12.05 11.48
C GLN A 288 -3.64 13.53 11.17
N LEU A 289 -3.83 13.84 9.90
CA LEU A 289 -3.88 15.21 9.43
C LEU A 289 -5.24 15.80 9.75
N HIS A 290 -5.25 16.99 10.35
CA HIS A 290 -6.47 17.76 10.64
C HIS A 290 -6.44 19.10 9.95
N GLN A 291 -7.59 19.47 9.40
CA GLN A 291 -7.79 20.78 8.81
C GLN A 291 -8.13 21.79 9.90
N ALA A 292 -7.27 22.79 10.09
CA ALA A 292 -7.50 23.92 11.00
C ALA A 292 -7.69 25.24 10.23
N ASP A 293 -8.19 26.27 10.93
CA ASP A 293 -8.22 27.65 10.43
C ASP A 293 -6.78 28.21 10.35
N GLY A 294 -6.03 27.82 9.32
CA GLY A 294 -4.63 28.20 9.13
C GLY A 294 -3.86 27.09 8.44
N ASP A 295 -2.65 26.82 8.91
CA ASP A 295 -1.88 25.65 8.52
C ASP A 295 -2.61 24.35 8.89
N TRP A 296 -2.36 23.29 8.13
CA TRP A 296 -2.75 21.94 8.51
C TRP A 296 -2.08 21.56 9.83
N THR A 297 -2.74 20.73 10.63
CA THR A 297 -2.24 20.28 11.92
C THR A 297 -2.07 18.77 11.90
N LEU A 298 -0.95 18.27 12.42
CA LEU A 298 -0.74 16.86 12.64
C LEU A 298 -1.11 16.54 14.09
N GLN A 299 -2.18 15.79 14.30
CA GLN A 299 -2.58 15.31 15.62
C GLN A 299 -2.06 13.89 15.82
N SER A 300 -1.58 13.58 17.02
CA SER A 300 -0.95 12.31 17.33
C SER A 300 -1.62 11.63 18.52
N LEU A 301 -1.75 10.30 18.49
CA LEU A 301 -2.32 9.46 19.55
C LEU A 301 -1.35 8.34 19.88
N ASP A 302 -0.94 8.22 21.14
CA ASP A 302 -0.23 7.04 21.64
C ASP A 302 -1.23 5.89 21.78
N LEU A 303 -1.11 4.88 20.89
CA LEU A 303 -2.06 3.77 20.79
C LEU A 303 -1.96 2.80 21.97
N MET A 304 -0.81 2.71 22.63
CA MET A 304 -0.59 1.83 23.79
C MET A 304 -1.07 2.48 25.10
N LYS A 305 -1.04 3.81 25.18
CA LYS A 305 -1.48 4.58 26.34
C LYS A 305 -2.90 5.13 26.23
N ASP A 306 -3.50 5.10 25.03
CA ASP A 306 -4.75 5.80 24.72
C ASP A 306 -4.63 7.27 25.13
N GLU A 307 -3.55 7.94 24.75
CA GLU A 307 -3.24 9.32 25.15
C GLU A 307 -3.05 10.20 23.92
N VAL A 308 -3.90 11.23 23.79
CA VAL A 308 -3.70 12.27 22.77
C VAL A 308 -2.44 13.04 23.14
N LEU A 309 -1.49 13.05 22.21
CA LEU A 309 -0.24 13.78 22.35
C LEU A 309 -0.42 15.21 21.80
N ASP A 310 0.67 15.81 21.34
CA ASP A 310 0.65 17.15 20.79
C ASP A 310 -0.07 17.21 19.44
N SER A 311 -0.69 18.36 19.18
CA SER A 311 -1.19 18.76 17.86
C SER A 311 -0.27 19.84 17.32
N ILE A 312 0.35 19.55 16.18
CA ILE A 312 1.50 20.31 15.70
C ILE A 312 1.13 20.97 14.36
N PRO A 313 1.15 22.31 14.26
CA PRO A 313 0.88 22.99 13.01
C PRO A 313 2.03 22.76 12.02
N LEU A 314 1.71 22.25 10.84
CA LEU A 314 2.64 22.05 9.73
C LEU A 314 2.83 23.38 9.01
N GLN A 315 3.90 24.10 9.36
CA GLN A 315 4.09 25.50 8.95
C GLN A 315 4.14 25.65 7.43
N GLY A 316 3.45 26.67 6.90
CA GLY A 316 3.51 26.99 5.47
C GLY A 316 2.55 26.18 4.60
N THR A 317 1.58 25.50 5.22
CA THR A 317 0.55 24.71 4.52
C THR A 317 -0.80 25.43 4.44
N SER A 318 -0.92 26.64 4.97
CA SER A 318 -2.16 27.42 4.99
C SER A 318 -2.78 27.69 3.62
N GLU A 319 -1.95 27.82 2.58
CA GLU A 319 -2.36 28.04 1.18
C GLU A 319 -2.54 26.74 0.38
N TRP A 320 -2.27 25.57 1.00
CA TRP A 320 -2.45 24.29 0.32
C TRP A 320 -3.91 24.03 0.02
N GLU A 321 -4.18 23.34 -1.08
CA GLU A 321 -5.54 23.02 -1.47
C GLU A 321 -6.18 22.13 -0.41
N ARG A 322 -7.40 22.51 0.00
CA ARG A 322 -8.17 21.81 1.02
C ARG A 322 -9.33 21.09 0.32
N SER A 323 -9.01 20.17 -0.57
CA SER A 323 -10.02 19.32 -1.20
C SER A 323 -10.31 18.12 -0.30
N PRO A 324 -11.58 17.80 0.01
CA PRO A 324 -11.95 16.56 0.70
C PRO A 324 -11.54 15.30 -0.08
N ASP A 325 -11.39 15.43 -1.40
CA ASP A 325 -10.95 14.37 -2.31
C ASP A 325 -9.43 14.44 -2.55
N SER A 326 -8.67 15.13 -1.69
CA SER A 326 -7.21 15.15 -1.84
C SER A 326 -6.70 13.73 -1.67
N ASP A 327 -6.11 13.16 -2.71
CA ASP A 327 -5.33 11.91 -2.71
C ASP A 327 -4.06 12.02 -1.84
N LEU A 328 -4.11 12.81 -0.77
CA LEU A 328 -3.01 13.12 0.11
C LEU A 328 -2.73 11.88 0.99
N GLN A 329 -1.46 11.60 1.17
CA GLN A 329 -0.94 10.58 2.03
C GLN A 329 0.10 11.22 2.95
N ILE A 330 0.13 10.75 4.19
CA ILE A 330 1.20 11.04 5.13
C ILE A 330 2.04 9.77 5.34
N LEU A 331 3.35 9.95 5.35
CA LEU A 331 4.33 8.94 5.75
C LEU A 331 5.12 9.51 6.93
N VAL A 332 5.43 8.68 7.92
CA VAL A 332 6.18 9.08 9.11
C VAL A 332 7.32 8.10 9.31
N ALA A 333 8.53 8.61 9.48
CA ALA A 333 9.72 7.86 9.88
C ALA A 333 10.75 8.81 10.50
N ASP A 334 11.55 8.36 11.47
CA ASP A 334 12.69 9.12 12.04
C ASP A 334 12.39 10.59 12.41
N ASN A 335 11.25 10.83 13.09
CA ASN A 335 10.79 12.17 13.50
C ASN A 335 10.48 13.13 12.34
N GLN A 336 10.34 12.60 11.12
CA GLN A 336 9.95 13.34 9.92
C GLN A 336 8.61 12.85 9.39
N ALA A 337 7.79 13.80 8.93
CA ALA A 337 6.55 13.51 8.22
C ALA A 337 6.67 13.98 6.77
N ILE A 338 6.37 13.09 5.83
CA ILE A 338 6.23 13.42 4.41
C ILE A 338 4.75 13.54 4.09
N LEU A 339 4.34 14.67 3.54
CA LEU A 339 3.01 14.85 2.93
C LEU A 339 3.18 14.81 1.41
N THR A 340 2.46 13.91 0.76
CA THR A 340 2.52 13.68 -0.69
C THR A 340 1.15 13.28 -1.22
N GLN A 341 0.97 13.21 -2.54
CA GLN A 341 -0.24 12.66 -3.15
C GLN A 341 -0.01 11.25 -3.75
N THR A 342 -1.05 10.42 -3.75
CA THR A 342 -1.09 9.08 -4.37
C THR A 342 -1.54 9.11 -5.83
N TYR A 343 -1.87 10.29 -6.35
CA TYR A 343 -2.36 10.46 -7.71
C TYR A 343 -1.74 11.70 -8.34
N LEU A 344 -1.32 11.59 -9.60
CA LEU A 344 -0.90 12.72 -10.43
C LEU A 344 -1.86 12.87 -11.60
N GLU A 345 -2.45 14.06 -11.66
CA GLU A 345 -3.23 14.50 -12.82
C GLU A 345 -2.30 14.94 -13.95
N PRO A 346 -2.66 14.70 -15.23
CA PRO A 346 -1.81 15.06 -16.36
C PRO A 346 -1.48 16.55 -16.47
N ASP A 347 -2.34 17.42 -15.97
CA ASP A 347 -2.26 18.87 -16.09
C ASP A 347 -1.98 19.58 -14.76
N ARG A 348 -1.65 18.82 -13.71
CA ARG A 348 -1.42 19.37 -12.38
C ARG A 348 -0.28 18.65 -11.65
N ASN A 349 0.66 19.44 -11.15
CA ASN A 349 1.71 18.94 -10.28
C ASN A 349 1.15 18.53 -8.91
N ALA A 350 1.70 17.47 -8.33
CA ALA A 350 1.32 17.00 -7.00
C ALA A 350 2.15 17.66 -5.91
N GLN A 351 1.53 18.04 -4.80
CA GLN A 351 2.25 18.67 -3.68
C GLN A 351 3.12 17.66 -2.93
N LEU A 352 4.34 18.07 -2.56
CA LEU A 352 5.27 17.28 -1.76
C LEU A 352 5.96 18.16 -0.71
N ALA A 353 5.91 17.77 0.55
CA ALA A 353 6.67 18.44 1.61
C ALA A 353 7.15 17.46 2.68
N ALA A 354 8.24 17.83 3.35
CA ALA A 354 8.76 17.16 4.53
C ALA A 354 8.72 18.10 5.73
N PHE A 355 8.38 17.57 6.90
CA PHE A 355 8.27 18.33 8.14
C PHE A 355 9.01 17.64 9.28
N ASP A 356 9.62 18.43 10.16
CA ASP A 356 10.05 17.96 11.47
C ASP A 356 8.82 17.81 12.36
N ILE A 357 8.54 16.60 12.84
CA ILE A 357 7.33 16.33 13.60
C ILE A 357 7.36 17.06 14.93
N ALA A 358 8.51 17.15 15.60
CA ALA A 358 8.60 17.76 16.93
C ALA A 358 8.28 19.27 16.94
N THR A 359 8.54 19.98 15.85
CA THR A 359 8.41 21.44 15.76
C THR A 359 7.36 21.92 14.76
N GLY A 360 6.96 21.06 13.81
CA GLY A 360 6.13 21.43 12.67
C GLY A 360 6.86 22.27 11.61
N GLU A 361 8.18 22.43 11.74
CA GLU A 361 9.00 23.15 10.76
C GLU A 361 9.02 22.40 9.43
N MET A 362 8.77 23.12 8.34
CA MET A 362 8.88 22.58 6.98
C MET A 362 10.36 22.47 6.60
N LEU A 363 10.84 21.24 6.42
CA LEU A 363 12.22 20.91 6.05
C LEU A 363 12.43 20.94 4.54
N TYR A 364 11.38 20.59 3.79
CA TYR A 364 11.36 20.57 2.33
C TYR A 364 9.98 20.98 1.81
N SER A 365 9.95 21.72 0.72
CA SER A 365 8.76 22.04 -0.07
C SER A 365 9.07 21.91 -1.54
N GLY A 366 8.21 21.21 -2.26
CA GLY A 366 8.29 21.08 -3.70
C GLY A 366 7.04 20.45 -4.27
N GLU A 367 7.17 20.01 -5.51
CA GLU A 367 6.10 19.36 -6.24
C GLU A 367 6.63 18.14 -7.00
N ILE A 368 5.75 17.21 -7.32
CA ILE A 368 6.01 16.12 -8.26
C ILE A 368 5.43 16.56 -9.59
N ALA A 369 6.31 16.81 -10.55
CA ALA A 369 5.93 17.20 -11.90
C ALA A 369 6.06 16.00 -12.84
N SER A 370 5.10 15.88 -13.75
CA SER A 370 5.12 14.85 -14.79
C SER A 370 4.91 15.43 -16.18
N THR A 371 5.66 14.95 -17.16
CA THR A 371 5.42 15.24 -18.58
C THR A 371 5.08 13.94 -19.31
N PHE A 372 3.93 13.96 -20.00
CA PHE A 372 3.44 12.83 -20.79
C PHE A 372 3.80 13.04 -22.28
N GLY A 373 4.16 11.96 -22.96
CA GLY A 373 4.61 12.02 -24.36
C GLY A 373 3.55 12.46 -25.36
N THR A 374 2.28 12.26 -25.02
CA THR A 374 1.12 12.73 -25.76
C THR A 374 0.07 13.14 -24.72
N ASP A 375 -0.36 14.40 -24.74
CA ASP A 375 -1.40 14.98 -23.85
C ASP A 375 -2.78 14.30 -23.96
N LYS A 376 -2.89 13.15 -24.65
CA LYS A 376 -4.13 12.48 -25.01
C LYS A 376 -4.18 10.98 -24.75
N GLU A 377 -3.12 10.38 -24.21
CA GLU A 377 -3.13 8.93 -24.02
C GLU A 377 -2.91 8.47 -22.59
N THR A 378 -2.30 9.23 -21.66
CA THR A 378 -2.24 8.81 -20.25
C THR A 378 -3.42 9.40 -19.49
N ASP A 379 -4.38 8.55 -19.12
CA ASP A 379 -5.62 8.94 -18.46
C ASP A 379 -5.41 9.17 -16.95
N SER A 380 -4.36 8.56 -16.35
CA SER A 380 -4.07 8.63 -14.90
C SER A 380 -2.67 8.11 -14.58
N LEU A 381 -1.97 8.76 -13.63
CA LEU A 381 -0.81 8.20 -12.92
C LEU A 381 -1.19 7.98 -11.46
N TYR A 382 -1.28 6.72 -11.04
CA TYR A 382 -1.62 6.36 -9.68
C TYR A 382 -0.42 5.71 -8.98
N PHE A 383 -0.13 6.14 -7.77
CA PHE A 383 0.85 5.50 -6.90
C PHE A 383 0.14 4.52 -5.98
N GLU A 384 0.28 3.25 -6.32
CA GLU A 384 -0.27 2.14 -5.53
C GLU A 384 0.44 1.99 -4.19
N ARG A 385 1.69 2.45 -4.10
CA ARG A 385 2.49 2.40 -2.88
C ARG A 385 3.54 3.50 -2.86
N ILE A 386 3.65 4.17 -1.73
CA ILE A 386 4.72 5.12 -1.43
C ILE A 386 5.41 4.64 -0.16
N VAL A 387 6.75 4.57 -0.19
CA VAL A 387 7.58 4.10 0.91
C VAL A 387 8.54 5.20 1.29
N TYR A 388 8.77 5.35 2.60
CA TYR A 388 9.76 6.26 3.14
C TYR A 388 10.60 5.53 4.18
N GLU A 389 11.85 5.25 3.82
CA GLU A 389 12.85 4.56 4.65
C GLU A 389 14.15 5.38 4.63
N PRO A 390 14.25 6.46 5.45
CA PRO A 390 15.34 7.44 5.41
C PRO A 390 16.74 6.90 5.75
#